data_AF-B2CL07-F1
#
_entry.id   AF-B2CL07-F1
#
_cell.length_a   1.000
_cell.length_b   1.000
_cell.length_c   1.000
_cell.angle_alpha   90.00
_cell.angle_beta   90.00
_cell.angle_gamma   90.00
#
_symmetry.space_group_name_H-M   'P 1'
#
loop_
_entity.id
_entity.type
_entity.pdbx_description
1 polymer ?
#
loop_
_entity_poly.entity_id
_entity_poly.type
_entity_poly.pdbx_seq_one_letter_code
_entity_poly.pdbx_strand_id
1 'polypeptide(L)'
;NTIQQLMMILNSASDQPSENLISYFNNCTVNPKESILKRVKDIGDIFKEKFAKAVGQGCMEIGSQRYKLGVRLYYRVMESMLKSEEERLSIQNFSKLLNDNIFHMSLLACALEVVMATYSRSMSQSLDTGTDLSFPWILNVFNLKAFDFYKVIESFIKAEANLTREMIKHLERCEHRIMESLAWLSDSPLFDLIKQAKDREGPVDHFEPACTLNLPLQNNHTAADMYLSPVRSPKKKASTPRANSTPNSEAQATSAFQTQ
;
A
#
# COMPACT_ATOMS: atom_id res chain seq x y z
N ASN A 1 5.46 -21.59 13.46
CA ASN A 1 4.09 -21.52 12.89
C ASN A 1 3.88 -22.63 11.88
N THR A 2 2.72 -23.27 11.90
CA THR A 2 2.29 -24.22 10.85
C THR A 2 1.24 -23.58 9.96
N ILE A 3 1.07 -24.10 8.74
CA ILE A 3 0.01 -23.61 7.82
C ILE A 3 -1.36 -23.75 8.48
N GLN A 4 -1.57 -24.85 9.21
CA GLN A 4 -2.82 -25.11 9.95
C GLN A 4 -3.08 -24.06 11.03
N GLN A 5 -2.06 -23.55 11.73
CA GLN A 5 -2.26 -22.51 12.76
C GLN A 5 -2.80 -21.22 12.15
N LEU A 6 -2.20 -20.70 11.07
CA LEU A 6 -2.71 -19.51 10.40
C LEU A 6 -4.12 -19.76 9.86
N MET A 7 -4.37 -20.92 9.25
CA MET A 7 -5.70 -21.26 8.74
C MET A 7 -6.73 -21.38 9.87
N MET A 8 -6.38 -21.89 11.06
CA MET A 8 -7.28 -21.91 12.22
C MET A 8 -7.64 -20.48 12.66
N ILE A 9 -6.65 -19.59 12.76
CA ILE A 9 -6.87 -18.18 13.08
C ILE A 9 -7.79 -17.51 12.05
N LEU A 10 -7.56 -17.77 10.75
CA LEU A 10 -8.39 -17.19 9.70
C LEU A 10 -9.79 -17.81 9.65
N ASN A 11 -9.96 -19.09 9.98
CA ASN A 11 -11.29 -19.70 10.00
C ASN A 11 -12.17 -19.18 11.14
N SER A 12 -11.59 -18.75 12.27
CA SER A 12 -12.31 -18.14 13.39
C SER A 12 -12.46 -16.61 13.28
N ALA A 13 -11.71 -15.96 12.39
CA ALA A 13 -11.79 -14.52 12.16
C ALA A 13 -13.08 -14.12 11.41
N SER A 14 -13.55 -12.90 11.67
CA SER A 14 -14.71 -12.30 11.00
C SER A 14 -14.37 -11.84 9.57
N ASP A 15 -15.33 -11.98 8.66
CA ASP A 15 -15.29 -11.41 7.30
C ASP A 15 -15.52 -9.88 7.29
N GLN A 16 -15.70 -9.26 8.46
CA GLN A 16 -15.94 -7.82 8.65
C GLN A 16 -14.79 -7.18 9.44
N PRO A 17 -14.53 -5.87 9.25
CA PRO A 17 -13.55 -5.15 10.07
C PRO A 17 -13.93 -5.21 11.55
N SER A 18 -12.92 -5.29 12.42
CA SER A 18 -13.11 -5.26 13.87
C SER A 18 -13.57 -3.88 14.35
N GLU A 19 -14.08 -3.80 15.58
CA GLU A 19 -14.38 -2.51 16.22
C GLU A 19 -13.15 -1.59 16.30
N ASN A 20 -11.96 -2.15 16.51
CA ASN A 20 -10.71 -1.38 16.51
C ASN A 20 -10.42 -0.76 15.12
N LEU A 21 -10.58 -1.54 14.05
CA LEU A 21 -10.46 -1.02 12.68
C LEU A 21 -11.49 0.06 12.38
N ILE A 22 -12.74 -0.15 12.80
CA ILE A 22 -13.81 0.83 12.65
C ILE A 22 -13.45 2.13 13.40
N SER A 23 -12.84 2.03 14.58
CA SER A 23 -12.32 3.20 15.32
C SER A 23 -11.29 3.98 14.51
N TYR A 24 -10.29 3.32 13.91
CA TYR A 24 -9.34 3.99 13.00
C TYR A 24 -10.03 4.65 11.80
N PHE A 25 -11.06 4.01 11.24
CA PHE A 25 -11.82 4.59 10.11
C PHE A 25 -12.55 5.86 10.53
N ASN A 26 -13.16 5.86 11.70
CA ASN A 26 -13.89 7.01 12.24
C ASN A 26 -12.96 8.17 12.62
N ASN A 27 -11.71 7.88 12.99
CA ASN A 27 -10.70 8.89 13.31
C ASN A 27 -10.04 9.53 12.07
N CYS A 28 -10.37 9.06 10.86
CA CYS A 28 -9.88 9.64 9.61
C CYS A 28 -10.64 10.93 9.25
N THR A 29 -9.91 11.91 8.72
CA THR A 29 -10.49 13.17 8.19
C THR A 29 -11.52 12.91 7.10
N VAL A 30 -11.24 11.95 6.22
CA VAL A 30 -12.22 11.35 5.29
C VAL A 30 -12.42 9.91 5.73
N ASN A 31 -13.63 9.57 6.18
CA ASN A 31 -13.95 8.23 6.66
C ASN A 31 -13.91 7.22 5.49
N PRO A 32 -13.00 6.23 5.51
CA PRO A 32 -12.78 5.30 4.40
C PRO A 32 -13.69 4.06 4.44
N LYS A 33 -14.54 3.90 5.46
CA LYS A 33 -15.29 2.65 5.71
C LYS A 33 -16.06 2.16 4.48
N GLU A 34 -16.89 3.02 3.89
CA GLU A 34 -17.72 2.66 2.74
C GLU A 34 -16.88 2.31 1.51
N SER A 35 -15.79 3.04 1.25
CA SER A 35 -14.93 2.76 0.10
C SER A 35 -14.18 1.44 0.26
N ILE A 36 -13.75 1.12 1.48
CA ILE A 36 -13.10 -0.17 1.82
C ILE A 36 -14.09 -1.33 1.66
N LEU A 37 -15.29 -1.23 2.25
CA LEU A 37 -16.30 -2.29 2.17
C LEU A 37 -16.74 -2.53 0.72
N LYS A 38 -16.97 -1.44 -0.04
CA LYS A 38 -17.31 -1.54 -1.45
C LYS A 38 -16.19 -2.20 -2.26
N ARG A 39 -14.93 -1.81 -2.04
CA ARG A 39 -13.76 -2.41 -2.71
C ARG A 39 -13.69 -3.91 -2.45
N VAL A 40 -13.83 -4.34 -1.20
CA VAL A 40 -13.83 -5.76 -0.82
C VAL A 40 -14.96 -6.53 -1.52
N LYS A 41 -16.14 -5.94 -1.67
CA LYS A 41 -17.24 -6.56 -2.41
C LYS A 41 -16.92 -6.68 -3.91
N ASP A 42 -16.59 -5.56 -4.57
CA ASP A 42 -16.37 -5.51 -6.01
C ASP A 42 -15.22 -6.43 -6.46
N ILE A 43 -14.10 -6.41 -5.72
CA ILE A 43 -12.95 -7.28 -6.00
C ILE A 43 -13.29 -8.75 -5.76
N GLY A 44 -14.17 -9.05 -4.80
CA GLY A 44 -14.61 -10.41 -4.54
C GLY A 44 -15.35 -11.01 -5.72
N ASP A 45 -16.17 -10.22 -6.40
CA ASP A 45 -16.91 -10.69 -7.58
C ASP A 45 -15.96 -10.95 -8.76
N ILE A 46 -15.00 -10.05 -9.00
CA ILE A 46 -13.93 -10.23 -10.00
C ILE A 46 -13.07 -11.47 -9.70
N PHE A 47 -12.67 -11.64 -8.45
CA PHE A 47 -11.82 -12.75 -8.03
C PHE A 47 -12.51 -14.09 -8.26
N LYS A 48 -13.77 -14.26 -7.80
CA LYS A 48 -14.53 -15.52 -7.96
C LYS A 48 -14.71 -15.88 -9.43
N GLU A 49 -15.01 -14.89 -10.27
CA GLU A 49 -15.18 -15.10 -11.71
C GLU A 49 -13.86 -15.52 -12.37
N LYS A 50 -12.77 -14.78 -12.14
CA LYS A 50 -11.45 -15.13 -12.71
C LYS A 50 -10.92 -16.46 -12.18
N PHE A 51 -11.18 -16.77 -10.92
CA PHE A 51 -10.84 -18.06 -10.32
C PHE A 51 -11.62 -19.20 -10.99
N ALA A 52 -12.94 -19.08 -11.14
CA ALA A 52 -13.77 -20.09 -11.79
C ALA A 52 -13.36 -20.28 -13.26
N LYS A 53 -13.01 -19.20 -13.99
CA LYS A 53 -12.48 -19.31 -15.36
C LYS A 53 -11.15 -20.05 -15.43
N ALA A 54 -10.29 -19.89 -14.43
CA ALA A 54 -8.97 -20.52 -14.41
C ALA A 54 -9.03 -22.00 -13.97
N VAL A 55 -9.86 -22.33 -12.99
CA VAL A 55 -9.90 -23.66 -12.35
C VAL A 55 -11.03 -24.55 -12.90
N GLY A 56 -12.10 -23.93 -13.39
CA GLY A 56 -13.32 -24.61 -13.84
C GLY A 56 -14.57 -23.96 -13.26
N GLN A 57 -15.63 -23.87 -14.06
CA GLN A 57 -16.84 -23.10 -13.72
C GLN A 57 -17.54 -23.62 -12.45
N GLY A 58 -17.37 -24.92 -12.12
CA GLY A 58 -17.88 -25.52 -10.89
C GLY A 58 -17.13 -25.13 -9.61
N CYS A 59 -16.00 -24.44 -9.71
CA CYS A 59 -15.15 -24.08 -8.57
C CYS A 59 -15.40 -22.67 -8.02
N MET A 60 -16.52 -22.03 -8.40
CA MET A 60 -16.85 -20.68 -7.94
C MET A 60 -16.98 -20.57 -6.42
N GLU A 61 -17.59 -21.56 -5.76
CA GLU A 61 -17.71 -21.58 -4.30
C GLU A 61 -16.35 -21.76 -3.61
N ILE A 62 -15.46 -22.56 -4.20
CA ILE A 62 -14.07 -22.69 -3.72
C ILE A 62 -13.39 -21.32 -3.81
N GLY A 63 -13.52 -20.62 -4.93
CA GLY A 63 -13.01 -19.26 -5.11
C GLY A 63 -13.58 -18.29 -4.06
N SER A 64 -14.87 -18.39 -3.75
CA SER A 64 -15.53 -17.60 -2.70
C SER A 64 -14.93 -17.84 -1.32
N GLN A 65 -14.68 -19.12 -0.97
CA GLN A 65 -14.04 -19.50 0.28
C GLN A 65 -12.59 -19.01 0.38
N ARG A 66 -11.79 -19.15 -0.70
CA ARG A 66 -10.42 -18.60 -0.75
C ARG A 66 -10.43 -17.08 -0.57
N TYR A 67 -11.37 -16.41 -1.24
CA TYR A 67 -11.49 -14.96 -1.15
C TYR A 67 -11.79 -14.49 0.27
N LYS A 68 -12.74 -15.13 0.96
CA LYS A 68 -13.06 -14.82 2.36
C LYS A 68 -11.85 -14.95 3.28
N LEU A 69 -11.07 -16.03 3.16
CA LEU A 69 -9.82 -16.18 3.94
C LEU A 69 -8.84 -15.04 3.66
N GLY A 70 -8.71 -14.62 2.39
CA GLY A 70 -7.89 -13.47 2.02
C GLY A 70 -8.38 -12.15 2.64
N VAL A 71 -9.70 -11.91 2.64
CA VAL A 71 -10.32 -10.72 3.27
C VAL A 71 -10.06 -10.68 4.78
N ARG A 72 -10.19 -11.83 5.46
CA ARG A 72 -9.90 -11.94 6.90
C ARG A 72 -8.45 -11.61 7.21
N LEU A 73 -7.52 -12.16 6.42
CA LEU A 73 -6.10 -11.87 6.55
C LEU A 73 -5.79 -10.41 6.24
N TYR A 74 -6.42 -9.84 5.23
CA TYR A 74 -6.30 -8.42 4.86
C TYR A 74 -6.70 -7.48 6.00
N TYR A 75 -7.88 -7.66 6.62
CA TYR A 75 -8.28 -6.83 7.76
C TYR A 75 -7.34 -7.01 8.95
N ARG A 76 -7.00 -8.26 9.27
CA ARG A 76 -6.08 -8.57 10.37
C ARG A 76 -4.73 -7.86 10.20
N VAL A 77 -4.13 -7.94 9.01
CA VAL A 77 -2.84 -7.31 8.73
C VAL A 77 -2.97 -5.79 8.71
N MET A 78 -4.06 -5.24 8.16
CA MET A 78 -4.32 -3.80 8.20
C MET A 78 -4.37 -3.28 9.64
N GLU A 79 -5.10 -3.95 10.54
CA GLU A 79 -5.18 -3.56 11.95
C GLU A 79 -3.80 -3.60 12.62
N SER A 80 -3.02 -4.66 12.35
CA SER A 80 -1.65 -4.80 12.86
C SER A 80 -0.75 -3.65 12.37
N MET A 81 -0.79 -3.34 11.07
CA MET A 81 -0.04 -2.21 10.50
C MET A 81 -0.43 -0.87 11.12
N LEU A 82 -1.72 -0.59 11.29
CA LEU A 82 -2.20 0.67 11.87
C LEU A 82 -1.78 0.82 13.33
N LYS A 83 -1.81 -0.26 14.12
CA LYS A 83 -1.31 -0.25 15.50
C LYS A 83 0.18 0.07 15.57
N SER A 84 0.99 -0.58 14.71
CA SER A 84 2.42 -0.29 14.63
C SER A 84 2.70 1.14 14.17
N GLU A 85 1.91 1.69 13.23
CA GLU A 85 2.04 3.08 12.79
C GLU A 85 1.59 4.08 13.85
N GLU A 86 0.55 3.77 14.63
CA GLU A 86 0.12 4.60 15.76
C GLU A 86 1.22 4.67 16.83
N GLU A 87 1.81 3.53 17.18
CA GLU A 87 2.93 3.47 18.12
C GLU A 87 4.14 4.26 17.60
N ARG A 88 4.48 4.09 16.32
CA ARG A 88 5.63 4.76 15.69
C ARG A 88 5.47 6.27 15.57
N LEU A 89 4.29 6.75 15.19
CA LEU A 89 4.04 8.15 14.85
C LEU A 89 3.33 8.93 15.94
N SER A 90 2.77 8.26 16.95
CA SER A 90 1.91 8.86 17.99
C SER A 90 0.74 9.66 17.41
N ILE A 91 0.15 9.16 16.31
CA ILE A 91 -1.05 9.72 15.66
C ILE A 91 -2.10 8.63 15.45
N GLN A 92 -3.37 9.02 15.39
CA GLN A 92 -4.49 8.11 15.14
C GLN A 92 -5.22 8.38 13.81
N ASN A 93 -4.86 9.46 13.12
CA ASN A 93 -5.46 9.82 11.84
C ASN A 93 -4.59 9.32 10.68
N PHE A 94 -5.02 8.22 10.05
CA PHE A 94 -4.36 7.62 8.90
C PHE A 94 -5.13 7.89 7.60
N SER A 95 -5.84 9.02 7.51
CA SER A 95 -6.80 9.28 6.43
C SER A 95 -6.17 9.21 5.05
N LYS A 96 -4.93 9.67 4.86
CA LYS A 96 -4.25 9.59 3.55
C LYS A 96 -3.99 8.14 3.13
N LEU A 97 -3.49 7.31 4.05
CA LEU A 97 -3.18 5.91 3.78
C LEU A 97 -4.46 5.10 3.55
N LEU A 98 -5.45 5.27 4.42
CA LEU A 98 -6.70 4.51 4.36
C LEU A 98 -7.66 4.98 3.26
N ASN A 99 -7.38 6.10 2.61
CA ASN A 99 -8.07 6.49 1.37
C ASN A 99 -7.22 6.20 0.12
N ASP A 100 -6.02 5.64 0.26
CA ASP A 100 -5.19 5.24 -0.87
C ASP A 100 -5.68 3.91 -1.45
N ASN A 101 -6.21 3.96 -2.68
CA ASN A 101 -6.74 2.78 -3.34
C ASN A 101 -5.66 1.72 -3.61
N ILE A 102 -4.45 2.15 -3.96
CA ILE A 102 -3.37 1.26 -4.37
C ILE A 102 -2.82 0.51 -3.15
N PHE A 103 -2.71 1.16 -1.99
CA PHE A 103 -2.42 0.52 -0.70
C PHE A 103 -3.39 -0.62 -0.41
N HIS A 104 -4.70 -0.36 -0.48
CA HIS A 104 -5.71 -1.37 -0.20
C HIS A 104 -5.68 -2.53 -1.20
N MET A 105 -5.51 -2.24 -2.49
CA MET A 105 -5.41 -3.26 -3.54
C MET A 105 -4.17 -4.13 -3.36
N SER A 106 -3.01 -3.54 -3.06
CA SER A 106 -1.78 -4.27 -2.77
C SER A 106 -1.89 -5.13 -1.52
N LEU A 107 -2.43 -4.59 -0.43
CA LEU A 107 -2.58 -5.32 0.82
C LEU A 107 -3.51 -6.53 0.67
N LEU A 108 -4.65 -6.36 -0.02
CA LEU A 108 -5.59 -7.43 -0.28
C LEU A 108 -5.02 -8.47 -1.26
N ALA A 109 -4.31 -8.03 -2.31
CA ALA A 109 -3.62 -8.93 -3.23
C ALA A 109 -2.56 -9.76 -2.49
N CYS A 110 -1.79 -9.14 -1.59
CA CYS A 110 -0.76 -9.84 -0.82
C CYS A 110 -1.37 -10.88 0.14
N ALA A 111 -2.49 -10.54 0.79
CA ALA A 111 -3.24 -11.50 1.60
C ALA A 111 -3.75 -12.70 0.79
N LEU A 112 -4.28 -12.45 -0.41
CA LEU A 112 -4.73 -13.51 -1.31
C LEU A 112 -3.59 -14.32 -1.87
N GLU A 113 -2.44 -13.73 -2.17
CA GLU A 113 -1.24 -14.46 -2.62
C GLU A 113 -0.82 -15.49 -1.58
N VAL A 114 -0.82 -15.13 -0.29
CA VAL A 114 -0.54 -16.09 0.80
C VAL A 114 -1.56 -17.22 0.81
N VAL A 115 -2.86 -16.92 0.75
CA VAL A 115 -3.92 -17.94 0.72
C VAL A 115 -3.75 -18.84 -0.50
N MET A 116 -3.56 -18.28 -1.68
CA MET A 116 -3.43 -19.02 -2.93
C MET A 116 -2.18 -19.91 -2.95
N ALA A 117 -1.04 -19.43 -2.45
CA ALA A 117 0.19 -20.21 -2.36
C ALA A 117 0.06 -21.41 -1.39
N THR A 118 -0.71 -21.26 -0.31
CA THR A 118 -0.94 -22.36 0.65
C THR A 118 -1.78 -23.48 0.05
N TYR A 119 -2.79 -23.15 -0.75
CA TYR A 119 -3.67 -24.14 -1.35
C TYR A 119 -3.14 -24.71 -2.67
N SER A 120 -2.32 -23.96 -3.41
CA SER A 120 -1.70 -24.47 -4.65
C SER A 120 -0.76 -25.65 -4.37
N ARG A 121 -0.02 -25.63 -3.25
CA ARG A 121 0.79 -26.78 -2.80
C ARG A 121 -0.03 -28.03 -2.45
N SER A 122 -1.28 -27.86 -2.03
CA SER A 122 -2.18 -28.97 -1.72
C SER A 122 -2.93 -29.46 -2.97
N MET A 123 -3.20 -28.57 -3.93
CA MET A 123 -3.92 -28.88 -5.18
C MET A 123 -3.01 -29.50 -6.26
N SER A 124 -1.70 -29.24 -6.23
CA SER A 124 -0.74 -29.86 -7.15
C SER A 124 -0.64 -31.39 -7.00
N GLN A 125 -1.28 -31.98 -5.98
CA GLN A 125 -1.38 -33.43 -5.79
C GLN A 125 -2.71 -34.01 -6.30
N SER A 126 -3.74 -33.18 -6.57
CA SER A 126 -5.10 -33.66 -6.88
C SER A 126 -5.70 -33.11 -8.17
N LEU A 127 -5.14 -32.05 -8.77
CA LEU A 127 -5.70 -31.42 -9.96
C LEU A 127 -4.66 -31.36 -11.09
N ASP A 128 -4.78 -32.27 -12.05
CA ASP A 128 -3.96 -32.39 -13.28
C ASP A 128 -4.36 -31.34 -14.36
N THR A 129 -5.03 -30.27 -13.95
CA THR A 129 -5.35 -29.14 -14.82
C THR A 129 -4.14 -28.20 -14.75
N GLY A 130 -3.39 -28.03 -15.83
CA GLY A 130 -2.19 -27.18 -15.94
C GLY A 130 -2.40 -25.67 -15.72
N THR A 131 -3.35 -25.28 -14.86
CA THR A 131 -3.64 -23.91 -14.46
C THR A 131 -2.68 -23.48 -13.35
N ASP A 132 -1.71 -22.65 -13.72
CA ASP A 132 -0.82 -22.00 -12.77
C ASP A 132 -1.50 -20.76 -12.16
N LEU A 133 -1.95 -20.89 -10.90
CA LEU A 133 -2.47 -19.78 -10.09
C LEU A 133 -1.39 -19.08 -9.27
N SER A 134 -0.12 -19.39 -9.50
CA SER A 134 0.99 -18.77 -8.79
C SER A 134 1.17 -17.30 -9.19
N PHE A 135 1.90 -16.55 -8.36
CA PHE A 135 2.37 -15.22 -8.72
C PHE A 135 2.97 -15.21 -10.15
N PRO A 136 2.61 -14.24 -11.03
CA PRO A 136 1.92 -12.99 -10.76
C PRO A 136 0.42 -13.03 -11.04
N TRP A 137 -0.23 -14.20 -11.04
CA TRP A 137 -1.66 -14.34 -11.38
C TRP A 137 -2.56 -13.35 -10.62
N ILE A 138 -2.31 -13.16 -9.32
CA ILE A 138 -3.10 -12.25 -8.49
C ILE A 138 -3.01 -10.79 -8.97
N LEU A 139 -1.87 -10.36 -9.51
CA LEU A 139 -1.69 -9.00 -10.04
C LEU A 139 -2.62 -8.76 -11.24
N ASN A 140 -2.75 -9.77 -12.12
CA ASN A 140 -3.66 -9.72 -13.27
C ASN A 140 -5.13 -9.75 -12.84
N VAL A 141 -5.46 -10.45 -11.74
CA VAL A 141 -6.81 -10.45 -11.19
C VAL A 141 -7.19 -9.04 -10.74
N PHE A 142 -6.29 -8.39 -10.01
CA PHE A 142 -6.47 -7.07 -9.39
C PHE A 142 -6.23 -5.89 -10.33
N ASN A 143 -5.68 -6.14 -11.53
CA ASN A 143 -5.12 -5.10 -12.39
C ASN A 143 -4.12 -4.20 -11.63
N LEU A 144 -3.26 -4.83 -10.83
CA LEU A 144 -2.30 -4.17 -9.94
C LEU A 144 -0.90 -4.24 -10.54
N LYS A 145 -0.16 -3.13 -10.50
CA LYS A 145 1.23 -3.10 -10.96
C LYS A 145 2.14 -3.79 -9.95
N ALA A 146 3.11 -4.56 -10.47
CA ALA A 146 4.08 -5.27 -9.65
C ALA A 146 4.87 -4.34 -8.71
N PHE A 147 5.27 -3.17 -9.20
CA PHE A 147 5.96 -2.17 -8.38
C PHE A 147 5.11 -1.64 -7.22
N ASP A 148 3.79 -1.54 -7.40
CA ASP A 148 2.90 -1.15 -6.29
C ASP A 148 2.71 -2.30 -5.30
N PHE A 149 2.57 -3.53 -5.76
CA PHE A 149 2.51 -4.70 -4.89
C PHE A 149 3.77 -4.84 -4.03
N TYR A 150 4.96 -4.63 -4.60
CA TYR A 150 6.25 -4.70 -3.90
C TYR A 150 6.26 -3.90 -2.58
N LYS A 151 5.69 -2.68 -2.60
CA LYS A 151 5.69 -1.75 -1.46
C LYS A 151 5.01 -2.29 -0.20
N VAL A 152 4.18 -3.33 -0.29
CA VAL A 152 3.50 -3.90 0.89
C VAL A 152 4.20 -5.13 1.45
N ILE A 153 5.06 -5.83 0.69
CA ILE A 153 5.56 -7.17 1.03
C ILE A 153 6.27 -7.19 2.38
N GLU A 154 7.28 -6.34 2.56
CA GLU A 154 8.08 -6.34 3.80
C GLU A 154 7.22 -5.99 5.02
N SER A 155 6.37 -4.98 4.90
CA SER A 155 5.46 -4.59 5.99
C SER A 155 4.42 -5.68 6.29
N PHE A 156 3.96 -6.41 5.27
CA PHE A 156 3.04 -7.54 5.45
C PHE A 156 3.70 -8.66 6.27
N ILE A 157 4.94 -9.02 5.91
CA ILE A 157 5.72 -10.03 6.64
C ILE A 157 5.93 -9.63 8.10
N LYS A 158 6.26 -8.35 8.35
CA LYS A 158 6.44 -7.82 9.71
C LYS A 158 5.12 -7.82 10.51
N ALA A 159 3.99 -7.55 9.87
CA ALA A 159 2.70 -7.38 10.53
C ALA A 159 1.96 -8.69 10.85
N GLU A 160 2.23 -9.80 10.13
CA GLU A 160 1.66 -11.12 10.43
C GLU A 160 2.70 -12.09 10.99
N ALA A 161 2.82 -12.10 12.32
CA ALA A 161 3.75 -12.98 13.02
C ALA A 161 3.46 -14.48 12.86
N ASN A 162 2.25 -14.88 12.41
CA ASN A 162 1.87 -16.29 12.24
C ASN A 162 2.18 -16.85 10.85
N LEU A 163 2.81 -16.09 9.96
CA LEU A 163 3.30 -16.63 8.70
C LEU A 163 4.30 -17.77 8.96
N THR A 164 4.23 -18.83 8.14
CA THR A 164 5.24 -19.90 8.18
C THR A 164 6.48 -19.48 7.42
N ARG A 165 7.61 -20.15 7.68
CA ARG A 165 8.86 -19.91 6.95
C ARG A 165 8.68 -20.07 5.44
N GLU A 166 7.83 -21.00 5.02
CA GLU A 166 7.56 -21.27 3.61
C GLU A 166 6.68 -20.20 2.96
N MET A 167 5.78 -19.56 3.72
CA MET A 167 5.01 -18.40 3.26
C MET A 167 5.90 -17.16 3.12
N ILE A 168 6.78 -16.93 4.10
CA ILE A 168 7.75 -15.83 4.07
C ILE A 168 8.67 -15.98 2.86
N LYS A 169 9.28 -17.17 2.68
CA LYS A 169 10.11 -17.47 1.49
C LYS A 169 9.37 -17.28 0.16
N HIS A 170 8.08 -17.58 0.13
CA HIS A 170 7.25 -17.37 -1.06
C HIS A 170 7.10 -15.88 -1.37
N LEU A 171 6.78 -15.06 -0.36
CA LEU A 171 6.66 -13.62 -0.50
C LEU A 171 8.01 -12.97 -0.89
N GLU A 172 9.11 -13.39 -0.27
CA GLU A 172 10.48 -12.98 -0.65
C GLU A 172 10.78 -13.37 -2.11
N ARG A 173 10.35 -14.55 -2.58
CA ARG A 173 10.51 -14.94 -3.99
C ARG A 173 9.67 -14.07 -4.92
N CYS A 174 8.46 -13.69 -4.52
CA CYS A 174 7.64 -12.73 -5.28
C CYS A 174 8.37 -11.38 -5.38
N GLU A 175 8.90 -10.89 -4.26
CA GLU A 175 9.69 -9.65 -4.20
C GLU A 175 10.88 -9.68 -5.16
N HIS A 176 11.68 -10.75 -5.13
CA HIS A 176 12.81 -10.94 -6.06
C HIS A 176 12.37 -10.91 -7.53
N ARG A 177 11.25 -11.59 -7.87
CA ARG A 177 10.71 -11.58 -9.24
C ARG A 177 10.28 -10.20 -9.70
N ILE A 178 9.76 -9.39 -8.78
CA ILE A 178 9.40 -8.01 -9.06
C ILE A 178 10.66 -7.18 -9.35
N MET A 179 11.66 -7.29 -8.48
CA MET A 179 12.93 -6.55 -8.60
C MET A 179 13.74 -6.97 -9.84
N GLU A 180 13.72 -8.25 -10.23
CA GLU A 180 14.52 -8.74 -11.35
C GLU A 180 13.89 -8.44 -12.73
N SER A 181 12.55 -8.26 -12.80
CA SER A 181 11.88 -8.04 -14.09
C SER A 181 10.54 -7.31 -14.05
N LEU A 182 9.59 -7.69 -13.16
CA LEU A 182 8.20 -7.22 -13.30
C LEU A 182 8.02 -5.72 -13.01
N ALA A 183 8.85 -5.14 -12.15
CA ALA A 183 8.84 -3.69 -11.90
C ALA A 183 9.44 -2.88 -13.07
N TRP A 184 10.09 -3.53 -14.04
CA TRP A 184 10.75 -2.90 -15.18
C TRP A 184 9.95 -3.04 -16.49
N LEU A 185 8.75 -3.60 -16.43
CA LEU A 185 7.82 -3.60 -17.57
C LEU A 185 7.44 -2.17 -17.94
N SER A 186 7.27 -1.90 -19.23
CA SER A 186 7.12 -0.53 -19.77
C SER A 186 5.93 0.25 -19.19
N ASP A 187 4.94 -0.43 -18.65
CA ASP A 187 3.75 0.14 -18.01
C ASP A 187 3.88 0.29 -16.48
N SER A 188 5.10 0.13 -15.96
CA SER A 188 5.41 0.23 -14.53
C SER A 188 5.50 1.69 -14.05
N PRO A 189 4.88 2.02 -12.91
CA PRO A 189 5.03 3.33 -12.26
C PRO A 189 6.47 3.65 -11.83
N LEU A 190 7.37 2.66 -11.82
CA LEU A 190 8.79 2.85 -11.50
C LEU A 190 9.45 3.87 -12.43
N PHE A 191 9.14 3.85 -13.73
CA PHE A 191 9.77 4.76 -14.69
C PHE A 191 9.38 6.22 -14.45
N ASP A 192 8.13 6.47 -14.05
CA ASP A 192 7.69 7.82 -13.66
C ASP A 192 8.40 8.29 -12.39
N LEU A 193 8.64 7.39 -11.43
CA LEU A 193 9.37 7.70 -10.21
C LEU A 193 10.84 8.04 -10.50
N ILE A 194 11.51 7.27 -11.37
CA ILE A 194 12.88 7.54 -11.81
C ILE A 194 12.98 8.88 -12.52
N LYS A 195 12.03 9.17 -13.43
CA LYS A 195 11.99 10.45 -14.15
C LYS A 195 11.83 11.63 -13.19
N GLN A 196 10.91 11.52 -12.22
CA GLN A 196 10.70 12.54 -11.20
C GLN A 196 11.91 12.74 -10.29
N ALA A 197 12.67 11.68 -9.99
CA ALA A 197 13.91 11.79 -9.23
C ALA A 197 14.97 12.57 -10.00
N LYS A 198 15.16 12.24 -11.29
CA LYS A 198 16.09 12.95 -12.18
C LYS A 198 15.74 14.44 -12.32
N ASP A 199 14.46 14.76 -12.44
CA ASP A 199 14.00 16.15 -12.56
C ASP A 199 14.25 16.98 -11.28
N ARG A 200 14.45 16.34 -10.12
CA ARG A 200 14.80 17.01 -8.86
C ARG A 200 16.28 17.35 -8.73
N GLU A 201 17.16 16.69 -9.48
CA GLU A 201 18.62 16.84 -9.36
C GLU A 201 19.16 18.12 -10.02
N GLY A 202 18.35 18.87 -10.80
CA GLY A 202 18.75 20.15 -11.40
C GLY A 202 19.91 20.07 -12.41
N PRO A 203 20.30 21.17 -13.07
CA PRO A 203 21.48 21.19 -13.94
C PRO A 203 22.75 21.04 -13.10
N VAL A 204 23.54 20.01 -13.41
CA VAL A 204 24.81 19.69 -12.77
C VAL A 204 25.84 20.78 -13.08
N ASP A 205 26.05 21.73 -12.17
CA ASP A 205 27.23 22.63 -12.16
C ASP A 205 28.20 22.31 -11.00
N HIS A 206 27.97 21.20 -10.29
CA HIS A 206 28.95 20.64 -9.36
C HIS A 206 29.04 19.13 -9.53
N PHE A 207 30.14 18.69 -10.16
CA PHE A 207 30.66 17.35 -10.03
C PHE A 207 31.15 17.16 -8.58
N GLU A 208 30.28 16.67 -7.70
CA GLU A 208 30.78 15.94 -6.52
C GLU A 208 31.08 14.48 -6.91
N PRO A 209 32.12 13.86 -6.32
CA PRO A 209 32.56 12.54 -6.72
C PRO A 209 31.49 11.49 -6.42
N ALA A 210 31.44 10.50 -7.30
CA ALA A 210 30.55 9.36 -7.23
C ALA A 210 30.45 8.74 -5.82
N CYS A 211 29.23 8.32 -5.49
CA CYS A 211 28.89 7.33 -4.48
C CYS A 211 29.05 7.74 -3.02
N THR A 212 28.02 8.38 -2.46
CA THR A 212 27.57 8.05 -1.10
C THR A 212 26.70 6.78 -1.13
N LEU A 213 27.26 5.67 -1.63
CA LEU A 213 26.71 4.30 -1.43
C LEU A 213 27.01 3.76 -0.02
N ASN A 214 27.59 4.60 0.86
CA ASN A 214 28.05 4.20 2.20
C ASN A 214 27.15 4.67 3.34
N LEU A 215 25.95 5.20 3.07
CA LEU A 215 24.93 5.21 4.12
C LEU A 215 24.33 3.79 4.13
N PRO A 216 24.28 3.09 5.28
CA PRO A 216 23.48 1.87 5.32
C PRO A 216 22.09 2.27 4.82
N LEU A 217 21.60 1.58 3.78
CA LEU A 217 20.19 1.65 3.40
C LEU A 217 19.43 1.29 4.67
N GLN A 218 19.00 2.30 5.43
CA GLN A 218 18.15 2.10 6.58
C GLN A 218 16.84 1.62 5.97
N ASN A 219 16.69 0.31 5.88
CA ASN A 219 15.53 -0.40 5.34
C ASN A 219 14.33 -0.29 6.30
N ASN A 220 14.10 0.93 6.80
CA ASN A 220 13.15 1.27 7.84
C ASN A 220 11.85 1.85 7.25
N HIS A 221 11.73 1.91 5.92
CA HIS A 221 10.52 2.42 5.28
C HIS A 221 9.36 1.47 5.50
N THR A 222 8.28 1.98 6.08
CA THR A 222 7.02 1.23 6.19
C THR A 222 6.24 1.30 4.88
N ALA A 223 5.25 0.42 4.70
CA ALA A 223 4.32 0.53 3.58
C ALA A 223 3.69 1.93 3.53
N ALA A 224 3.31 2.49 4.68
CA ALA A 224 2.78 3.84 4.77
C ALA A 224 3.75 4.87 4.18
N ASP A 225 5.04 4.79 4.52
CA ASP A 225 6.04 5.70 3.96
C ASP A 225 6.13 5.56 2.42
N MET A 226 6.07 4.35 1.88
CA MET A 226 6.17 4.09 0.44
C MET A 226 4.93 4.54 -0.35
N TYR A 227 3.71 4.36 0.18
CA TYR A 227 2.47 4.82 -0.49
C TYR A 227 2.23 6.33 -0.33
N LEU A 228 2.70 6.92 0.76
CA LEU A 228 2.54 8.36 1.02
C LEU A 228 3.70 9.21 0.50
N SER A 229 4.79 8.58 0.05
CA SER A 229 5.94 9.28 -0.52
C SER A 229 5.57 10.05 -1.79
N PRO A 230 6.12 11.26 -2.00
CA PRO A 230 5.57 12.21 -2.95
C PRO A 230 5.79 11.80 -4.41
N VAL A 231 4.71 11.50 -5.12
CA VAL A 231 4.49 11.99 -6.49
C VAL A 231 4.03 13.45 -6.37
N ARG A 232 4.97 14.39 -6.16
CA ARG A 232 4.63 15.81 -6.09
C ARG A 232 4.34 16.30 -7.51
N SER A 233 3.06 16.54 -7.82
CA SER A 233 2.67 17.38 -8.96
C SER A 233 3.42 18.72 -8.91
N PRO A 234 3.91 19.27 -10.06
CA PRO A 234 4.64 20.52 -10.05
C PRO A 234 3.69 21.62 -9.58
N LYS A 235 3.87 22.10 -8.35
CA LYS A 235 3.29 23.38 -7.94
C LYS A 235 3.93 24.43 -8.85
N LYS A 236 3.16 24.97 -9.80
CA LYS A 236 3.47 26.23 -10.47
C LYS A 236 3.86 27.23 -9.37
N LYS A 237 5.12 27.67 -9.37
CA LYS A 237 5.53 28.85 -8.60
C LYS A 237 4.68 30.00 -9.10
N ALA A 238 3.68 30.42 -8.31
CA ALA A 238 3.06 31.72 -8.48
C ALA A 238 4.15 32.74 -8.15
N SER A 239 4.66 33.40 -9.19
CA SER A 239 5.52 34.56 -9.09
C SER A 239 4.70 35.72 -8.51
N THR A 240 4.96 36.08 -7.25
CA THR A 240 4.53 37.38 -6.70
C THR A 240 5.54 38.45 -7.12
N PRO A 241 5.11 39.63 -7.61
CA PRO A 241 6.02 40.74 -7.87
C PRO A 241 6.48 41.34 -6.54
N ARG A 242 7.79 41.60 -6.48
CA ARG A 242 8.49 42.24 -5.36
C ARG A 242 8.15 43.73 -5.34
N ALA A 243 7.37 44.19 -4.36
CA ALA A 243 7.23 45.62 -4.07
C ALA A 243 8.32 46.03 -3.07
N ASN A 244 9.31 46.79 -3.54
CA ASN A 244 10.26 47.52 -2.70
C ASN A 244 9.80 48.98 -2.64
N SER A 245 9.57 49.52 -1.44
CA SER A 245 10.00 50.88 -1.08
C SER A 245 9.81 51.14 0.43
N THR A 246 10.87 51.70 1.00
CA THR A 246 11.24 52.01 2.38
C THR A 246 10.32 52.98 3.16
N PRO A 247 10.45 53.05 4.49
CA PRO A 247 9.73 54.00 5.34
C PRO A 247 10.47 55.34 5.39
N ASN A 248 9.73 56.46 5.36
CA ASN A 248 10.26 57.76 5.75
C ASN A 248 9.34 58.41 6.78
N SER A 249 9.93 58.71 7.93
CA SER A 249 9.37 59.53 9.00
C SER A 249 9.11 60.95 8.51
N GLU A 250 7.98 61.53 8.91
CA GLU A 250 7.93 62.96 9.24
C GLU A 250 6.83 63.22 10.26
N ALA A 251 7.23 63.91 11.32
CA ALA A 251 6.39 64.35 12.41
C ALA A 251 5.69 65.66 12.03
N GLN A 252 4.43 65.83 12.43
CA GLN A 252 3.90 67.14 12.78
C GLN A 252 2.70 67.01 13.74
N ALA A 253 2.86 67.61 14.91
CA ALA A 253 1.83 67.86 15.90
C ALA A 253 1.05 69.13 15.52
N THR A 254 -0.26 69.20 15.84
CA THR A 254 -0.83 70.18 16.79
C THR A 254 -2.36 70.14 16.89
N SER A 255 -2.83 70.33 18.13
CA SER A 255 -4.10 70.95 18.61
C SER A 255 -5.45 70.28 18.25
N ALA A 256 -6.21 69.73 19.19
CA ALA A 256 -7.00 70.32 20.30
C ALA A 256 -8.47 70.57 19.90
N PHE A 257 -9.42 69.90 20.57
CA PHE A 257 -10.52 70.51 21.36
C PHE A 257 -11.49 69.44 21.91
N GLN A 258 -11.85 69.60 23.19
CA GLN A 258 -12.88 68.87 23.95
C GLN A 258 -14.32 69.36 23.63
N THR A 259 -15.28 68.65 24.23
CA THR A 259 -16.76 68.83 24.36
C THR A 259 -17.58 68.05 23.34
N GLN A 260 -18.56 67.20 23.72
CA GLN A 260 -19.38 67.08 24.94
C GLN A 260 -19.36 65.66 25.53
#